data_AF-A0A2R7L8Z5-F1
#
_entry.id   AF-A0A2R7L8Z5-F1
#
_cell.length_a   1.000
_cell.length_b   1.000
_cell.length_c   1.000
_cell.angle_alpha   90.00
_cell.angle_beta   90.00
_cell.angle_gamma   90.00
#
_symmetry.space_group_name_H-M   'P 1'
#
loop_
_entity.id
_entity.type
_entity.pdbx_description
1 polymer ?
#
loop_
_entity_poly.entity_id
_entity_poly.type
_entity_poly.pdbx_seq_one_letter_code
_entity_poly.pdbx_strand_id
1 'polypeptide(L)' 'MKNVIFTKTLFSLLLLLSFVGFSQNLPLSKDAKVSVLTCGLGNESYSFFGHTAIRVADPANNIDVVYNYG' A
#
# COMPACT_ATOMS: atom_id res chain seq x y z
N MET A 1 0.11 -17.51 -39.87
CA MET A 1 0.00 -18.52 -38.78
C MET A 1 1.05 -18.33 -37.69
N LYS A 2 2.36 -18.22 -38.01
CA LYS A 2 3.44 -18.05 -37.01
C LYS A 2 3.23 -16.85 -36.05
N ASN A 3 2.84 -15.69 -36.57
CA ASN A 3 2.62 -14.49 -35.75
C ASN A 3 1.46 -14.63 -34.73
N VAL A 4 0.43 -15.43 -35.07
CA VAL A 4 -0.72 -15.70 -34.19
C VAL A 4 -0.33 -16.66 -33.06
N ILE A 5 0.54 -17.63 -33.35
CA ILE A 5 1.09 -18.56 -32.35
C ILE A 5 2.02 -17.80 -31.39
N PHE A 6 2.83 -16.87 -31.91
CA PHE A 6 3.70 -16.01 -31.10
C PHE A 6 2.91 -15.09 -30.16
N THR A 7 1.85 -14.45 -30.63
CA THR A 7 1.01 -13.60 -29.76
C THR A 7 0.31 -14.40 -28.66
N LYS A 8 -0.20 -15.59 -28.98
CA LYS A 8 -0.84 -16.48 -27.99
C LYS A 8 0.13 -16.99 -26.92
N THR A 9 1.34 -17.35 -27.33
CA THR A 9 2.39 -17.80 -26.39
C THR A 9 2.86 -16.65 -25.51
N LEU A 10 3.07 -15.45 -26.07
CA LEU A 10 3.39 -14.26 -25.29
C LEU A 10 2.29 -13.88 -24.28
N PHE A 11 1.03 -13.93 -24.70
CA PHE A 11 -0.11 -13.66 -23.81
C PHE A 11 -0.20 -14.68 -22.67
N SER A 12 -0.04 -15.97 -22.98
CA SER A 12 -0.03 -17.02 -21.95
C SER A 12 1.13 -16.85 -20.97
N LEU A 13 2.31 -16.42 -21.44
CA LEU A 13 3.45 -16.13 -20.57
C LEU A 13 3.17 -14.95 -19.64
N LEU A 14 2.60 -13.86 -20.17
CA LEU A 14 2.20 -12.68 -19.39
C LEU A 14 1.16 -13.05 -18.32
N LEU A 15 0.19 -13.90 -18.66
CA LEU A 15 -0.82 -14.38 -17.72
C LEU A 15 -0.22 -15.27 -16.61
N LEU A 16 0.80 -16.07 -16.91
CA LEU A 16 1.47 -16.89 -15.89
C LEU A 16 2.31 -16.02 -14.93
N LEU A 17 2.91 -14.95 -15.43
CA LEU A 17 3.69 -14.01 -14.62
C LEU A 17 2.83 -13.26 -13.60
N SER A 18 1.52 -13.06 -13.83
CA SER A 18 0.65 -12.36 -12.89
C SER A 18 0.39 -13.12 -11.58
N PHE A 19 0.72 -14.42 -11.50
CA PHE A 19 0.59 -15.22 -10.28
C PHE A 19 1.80 -15.11 -9.33
N VAL A 20 2.89 -14.50 -9.77
CA VAL A 20 4.10 -14.29 -8.96
C VAL A 20 4.09 -12.85 -8.43
N GLY A 21 3.41 -12.63 -7.30
CA GLY A 21 3.32 -11.30 -6.67
C GLY A 21 3.61 -11.35 -5.16
N PHE A 22 4.31 -10.35 -4.65
CA PHE A 22 4.66 -10.20 -3.23
C PHE A 22 3.65 -9.30 -2.48
N SER A 23 2.35 -9.61 -2.55
CA SER A 23 1.28 -8.82 -1.90
C SER A 23 0.97 -9.25 -0.46
N GLN A 24 1.79 -10.11 0.14
CA GLN A 24 1.58 -10.56 1.53
C GLN A 24 1.89 -9.43 2.51
N ASN A 25 1.05 -9.27 3.54
CA ASN A 25 1.29 -8.30 4.60
C ASN A 25 2.58 -8.66 5.32
N LEU A 26 3.55 -7.74 5.29
CA LEU A 26 4.79 -7.87 6.05
C LEU A 26 4.45 -7.71 7.54
N PRO A 27 4.80 -8.69 8.40
CA PRO A 27 4.58 -8.53 9.83
C PRO A 27 5.40 -7.34 10.33
N LEU A 28 4.80 -6.52 11.20
CA LEU A 28 5.50 -5.42 11.84
C LEU A 28 6.66 -5.96 12.67
N SER A 29 7.77 -5.23 12.66
CA SER A 29 8.92 -5.54 13.48
C SER A 29 8.61 -5.26 14.96
N LYS A 30 9.50 -5.73 15.84
CA LYS A 30 9.40 -5.44 17.28
C LYS A 30 9.64 -3.96 17.60
N ASP A 31 10.30 -3.24 16.70
CA ASP A 31 10.60 -1.82 16.83
C ASP A 31 9.51 -0.92 16.23
N ALA A 32 8.44 -1.53 15.70
CA ALA A 32 7.30 -0.80 15.16
C ALA A 32 6.57 -0.01 16.26
N LYS A 33 6.24 1.24 15.95
CA LYS A 33 5.47 2.13 16.81
C LYS A 33 4.20 2.58 16.10
N VAL A 34 3.07 2.34 16.77
CA VAL A 34 1.77 2.85 16.36
C VAL A 34 1.41 4.05 17.23
N SER A 35 0.99 5.15 16.61
CA SER A 35 0.62 6.39 17.30
C SER A 35 -0.71 6.91 16.79
N VAL A 36 -1.51 7.47 17.69
CA VAL A 36 -2.68 8.27 17.32
C VAL A 36 -2.24 9.72 17.18
N LEU A 37 -2.50 10.32 16.04
CA LEU A 37 -2.22 11.72 15.74
C LEU A 37 -3.52 12.52 15.81
N THR A 38 -3.47 13.67 16.47
CA THR A 38 -4.53 14.67 16.37
C THR A 38 -4.19 15.62 15.22
N CYS A 39 -5.06 15.68 14.22
CA CYS A 39 -4.93 16.58 13.09
C CYS A 39 -5.80 17.81 13.32
N GLY A 40 -5.19 19.00 13.24
CA GLY A 40 -5.92 20.27 13.34
C GLY A 40 -6.79 20.53 12.11
N LEU A 41 -7.43 21.70 12.12
CA LEU A 41 -8.27 22.16 11.01
C LEU A 41 -7.46 22.26 9.70
N GLY A 42 -8.07 21.89 8.59
CA GLY A 42 -7.52 22.05 7.24
C GLY A 42 -8.53 22.65 6.25
N ASN A 43 -8.09 22.83 5.02
CA ASN A 43 -8.88 23.48 3.97
C ASN A 43 -9.78 22.50 3.21
N GLU A 44 -9.50 21.21 3.32
CA GLU A 44 -10.27 20.14 2.71
C GLU A 44 -11.51 19.83 3.56
N SER A 45 -12.61 19.43 2.92
CA SER A 45 -13.86 19.14 3.64
C SER A 45 -13.71 18.07 4.73
N TYR A 46 -12.79 17.11 4.56
CA TYR A 46 -12.53 16.05 5.54
C TYR A 46 -11.63 16.51 6.71
N SER A 47 -10.94 17.63 6.58
CA SER A 47 -10.05 18.19 7.61
C SER A 47 -10.63 19.46 8.26
N PHE A 48 -11.77 19.96 7.77
CA PHE A 48 -12.33 21.26 8.16
C PHE A 48 -12.64 21.39 9.66
N PHE A 49 -12.96 20.29 10.33
CA PHE A 49 -13.22 20.24 11.77
C PHE A 49 -12.10 19.58 12.57
N GLY A 50 -10.96 19.31 11.92
CA GLY A 50 -9.92 18.44 12.44
C GLY A 50 -10.34 16.98 12.41
N HIS A 51 -9.36 16.09 12.51
CA HIS A 51 -9.58 14.66 12.46
C HIS A 51 -8.48 13.92 13.21
N THR A 52 -8.53 12.61 13.20
CA THR A 52 -7.48 11.77 13.79
C THR A 52 -6.71 11.07 12.67
N ALA A 53 -5.49 10.63 12.95
CA ALA A 53 -4.82 9.70 12.07
C ALA A 53 -4.08 8.64 12.88
N ILE A 54 -3.88 7.47 12.28
CA ILE A 54 -3.05 6.41 12.84
C ILE A 54 -1.74 6.41 12.06
N ARG A 55 -0.63 6.68 12.74
CA ARG A 55 0.71 6.53 12.17
C ARG A 55 1.29 5.19 12.56
N VAL A 56 1.79 4.46 11.57
CA VAL A 56 2.58 3.23 11.74
C VAL A 56 3.99 3.53 11.27
N ALA A 57 4.94 3.57 12.20
CA ALA A 57 6.36 3.76 11.91
C ALA A 57 7.12 2.49 12.30
N ASP A 58 7.78 1.86 11.34
CA ASP A 58 8.57 0.64 11.52
C ASP A 58 9.88 0.77 10.73
N PRO A 59 10.97 1.20 11.37
CA PRO A 59 12.26 1.42 10.71
C PRO A 59 12.86 0.15 10.10
N ALA A 60 12.67 -1.01 10.73
CA ALA A 60 13.24 -2.26 10.25
C ALA A 60 12.64 -2.68 8.90
N ASN A 61 11.38 -2.32 8.67
CA ASN A 61 10.66 -2.58 7.43
C ASN A 61 10.60 -1.36 6.50
N ASN A 62 11.25 -0.24 6.85
CA ASN A 62 11.17 1.06 6.16
C ASN A 62 9.73 1.55 5.94
N ILE A 63 8.85 1.33 6.93
CA ILE A 63 7.46 1.80 6.88
C ILE A 63 7.37 3.08 7.70
N ASP A 64 6.82 4.14 7.11
CA ASP A 64 6.34 5.32 7.82
C ASP A 64 5.08 5.83 7.10
N VAL A 65 3.92 5.34 7.54
CA VAL A 65 2.64 5.55 6.86
C VAL A 65 1.63 6.13 7.83
N VAL A 66 0.83 7.08 7.35
CA VAL A 66 -0.24 7.73 8.09
C VAL A 66 -1.57 7.42 7.43
N TYR A 67 -2.50 6.85 8.19
CA TYR A 67 -3.87 6.57 7.78
C TYR A 67 -4.79 7.61 8.42
N ASN A 68 -5.34 8.52 7.61
CA ASN A 68 -6.31 9.51 8.07
C ASN A 68 -7.64 8.83 8.44
N TYR A 69 -8.23 9.23 9.56
CA TYR A 69 -9.49 8.71 10.06
C TYR A 69 -10.28 9.79 10.81
N GLY A 70 -11.49 10.05 10.34
CA GLY A 70 -12.35 11.13 10.85
C GLY A 70 -12.73 12.09 9.75
#